data_AF-A0A6I3MW39-F1
#
_entry.id   AF-A0A6I3MW39-F1
#
_cell.length_a   1.000
_cell.length_b   1.000
_cell.length_c   1.000
_cell.angle_alpha   90.00
_cell.angle_beta   90.00
_cell.angle_gamma   90.00
#
_symmetry.space_group_name_H-M   'P 1'
#
loop_
_entity.id
_entity.type
_entity.pdbx_description
1 polymer ?
#
loop_
_entity_poly.entity_id
_entity_poly.type
_entity_poly.pdbx_seq_one_letter_code
_entity_poly.pdbx_strand_id
1 'polypeptide(L)'
;MSLITGGYQARQIRRLYFERSLSTVAAFGIIFWLGINFVKSPSQFFQASIIGLSNGVLYALIALGYTLVYGIIELINFAHGDLFMLSAVFSANFITIWFHKDSSGPAAWGVFLMCLVTVMIAAASINVGIERFAYRRLRRAPKLAPLITAVGVSFVLQFIGLRWNGSGPKTWNSVLPAGKITFSGVSIPYTTIISFVVTIPLLLLMSWIVTRTRQGKAMRA
;
A
#
# COMPACT_ATOMS: atom_id res chain seq x y z
N MET A 1 47.67 -21.28 5.66
CA MET A 1 46.50 -20.38 5.55
C MET A 1 45.40 -20.88 4.59
N SER A 2 45.61 -21.96 3.82
CA SER A 2 44.66 -22.45 2.78
C SER A 2 43.73 -23.61 3.22
N LEU A 3 43.99 -24.28 4.35
CA LEU A 3 43.19 -25.42 4.81
C LEU A 3 41.96 -25.02 5.64
N ILE A 4 41.94 -23.81 6.21
CA ILE A 4 40.81 -23.31 7.00
C ILE A 4 39.68 -22.84 6.07
N THR A 5 39.99 -22.29 4.89
CA THR A 5 38.99 -21.79 3.92
C THR A 5 38.16 -22.90 3.25
N GLY A 6 38.71 -24.11 3.07
CA GLY A 6 37.99 -25.23 2.44
C GLY A 6 36.83 -25.81 3.27
N GLY A 7 37.00 -25.88 4.60
CA GLY A 7 35.96 -26.39 5.51
C GLY A 7 34.74 -25.45 5.63
N TYR A 8 34.98 -24.14 5.56
CA TYR A 8 33.90 -23.14 5.53
C TYR A 8 33.12 -23.19 4.20
N GLN A 9 33.81 -23.32 3.06
CA GLN A 9 33.20 -23.45 1.74
C GLN A 9 32.29 -24.69 1.64
N ALA A 10 32.74 -25.85 2.14
CA ALA A 10 31.96 -27.09 2.12
C ALA A 10 30.67 -27.02 2.98
N ARG A 11 30.74 -26.36 4.15
CA ARG A 11 29.56 -26.11 4.99
C ARG A 11 28.58 -25.13 4.33
N GLN A 12 29.09 -24.12 3.64
CA GLN A 12 28.28 -23.14 2.92
C GLN A 12 27.54 -23.76 1.73
N ILE A 13 28.20 -24.66 0.97
CA ILE A 13 27.57 -25.42 -0.13
C ILE A 13 26.49 -26.37 0.39
N ARG A 14 26.75 -27.14 1.45
CA ARG A 14 25.72 -28.01 2.07
C ARG A 14 24.50 -27.23 2.54
N ARG A 15 24.71 -26.04 3.13
CA ARG A 15 23.63 -25.16 3.56
C ARG A 15 22.79 -24.66 2.39
N LEU A 16 23.42 -24.24 1.29
CA LEU A 16 22.74 -23.82 0.06
C LEU A 16 21.91 -24.93 -0.59
N TYR A 17 22.43 -26.17 -0.63
CA TYR A 17 21.66 -27.32 -1.14
C TYR A 17 20.47 -27.67 -0.24
N PHE A 18 20.66 -27.60 1.08
CA PHE A 18 19.58 -27.82 2.04
C PHE A 18 18.49 -26.74 1.93
N GLU A 19 18.86 -25.47 1.83
CA GLU A 19 17.92 -24.35 1.67
C GLU A 19 17.14 -24.44 0.35
N ARG A 20 17.81 -24.79 -0.76
CA ARG A 20 17.13 -25.01 -2.06
C ARG A 20 16.17 -26.20 -2.01
N SER A 21 16.60 -27.33 -1.45
CA SER A 21 15.75 -28.53 -1.31
C SER A 21 14.54 -28.27 -0.41
N LEU A 22 14.74 -27.55 0.69
CA LEU A 22 13.64 -27.14 1.57
C LEU A 22 12.64 -26.24 0.84
N SER A 23 13.13 -25.28 0.04
CA SER A 23 12.26 -24.36 -0.72
C SER A 23 11.42 -25.08 -1.78
N THR A 24 12.00 -26.07 -2.48
CA THR A 24 11.26 -26.83 -3.50
C THR A 24 10.23 -27.75 -2.87
N VAL A 25 10.59 -28.47 -1.80
CA VAL A 25 9.64 -29.32 -1.06
C VAL A 25 8.48 -28.49 -0.48
N ALA A 26 8.78 -27.32 0.10
CA ALA A 26 7.75 -26.41 0.59
C ALA A 26 6.83 -25.93 -0.55
N ALA A 27 7.39 -25.56 -1.71
CA ALA A 27 6.60 -25.14 -2.87
C ALA A 27 5.65 -26.25 -3.36
N PHE A 28 6.14 -27.49 -3.46
CA PHE A 28 5.28 -28.63 -3.82
C PHE A 28 4.19 -28.88 -2.78
N GLY A 29 4.53 -28.78 -1.48
CA GLY A 29 3.55 -28.91 -0.40
C GLY A 29 2.44 -27.85 -0.47
N ILE A 30 2.80 -26.60 -0.78
CA ILE A 30 1.83 -25.50 -0.96
C ILE A 30 0.95 -25.75 -2.19
N ILE A 31 1.52 -26.14 -3.33
CA ILE A 31 0.75 -26.42 -4.55
C ILE A 31 -0.24 -27.57 -4.32
N PHE A 32 0.21 -28.64 -3.66
CA PHE A 32 -0.64 -29.78 -3.31
C PHE A 32 -1.78 -29.36 -2.37
N TRP A 33 -1.48 -28.58 -1.34
CA TRP A 33 -2.47 -28.03 -0.42
C TRP A 33 -3.48 -27.13 -1.14
N LEU A 34 -3.05 -26.27 -2.05
CA LEU A 34 -3.93 -25.43 -2.88
C LEU A 34 -4.84 -26.28 -3.77
N GLY A 35 -4.30 -27.34 -4.40
CA GLY A 35 -5.08 -28.27 -5.22
C GLY A 35 -6.19 -28.97 -4.44
N ILE A 36 -5.91 -29.39 -3.20
CA ILE A 36 -6.92 -29.99 -2.32
C ILE A 36 -8.02 -28.98 -1.99
N ASN A 37 -7.66 -27.73 -1.65
CA ASN A 37 -8.65 -26.69 -1.32
C ASN A 37 -9.52 -26.32 -2.52
N PHE A 38 -8.93 -26.30 -3.72
CA PHE A 38 -9.66 -26.06 -4.96
C PHE A 38 -10.76 -27.11 -5.21
N VAL A 39 -10.48 -28.38 -4.94
CA VAL A 39 -11.45 -29.47 -5.13
C VAL A 39 -12.46 -29.56 -3.98
N LYS A 40 -12.03 -29.38 -2.72
CA LYS A 40 -12.90 -29.52 -1.55
C LYS A 40 -13.86 -28.34 -1.35
N SER A 41 -13.38 -27.11 -1.60
CA SER A 41 -14.15 -25.89 -1.36
C SER A 41 -13.88 -24.84 -2.44
N PRO A 42 -14.38 -25.02 -3.68
CA PRO A 42 -14.13 -24.10 -4.78
C PRO A 42 -14.53 -22.65 -4.46
N SER A 43 -15.65 -22.45 -3.77
CA SER A 43 -16.15 -21.13 -3.39
C SER A 43 -15.21 -20.39 -2.43
N GLN A 44 -14.64 -21.08 -1.44
CA GLN A 44 -13.68 -20.50 -0.50
C GLN A 44 -12.35 -20.16 -1.19
N PHE A 45 -11.91 -21.00 -2.11
CA PHE A 45 -10.71 -20.76 -2.91
C PHE A 45 -10.82 -19.49 -3.76
N PHE A 46 -11.93 -19.34 -4.50
CA PHE A 46 -12.18 -18.13 -5.29
C PHE A 46 -12.41 -16.90 -4.40
N GLN A 47 -13.10 -17.04 -3.28
CA GLN A 47 -13.28 -15.94 -2.31
C GLN A 47 -11.93 -15.43 -1.80
N ALA A 48 -11.05 -16.33 -1.35
CA ALA A 48 -9.72 -15.97 -0.86
C ALA A 48 -8.86 -15.35 -1.98
N SER A 49 -8.97 -15.85 -3.20
CA SER A 49 -8.27 -15.30 -4.38
C SER A 49 -8.69 -13.87 -4.67
N ILE A 50 -9.99 -13.56 -4.61
CA ILE A 50 -10.52 -12.21 -4.84
C ILE A 50 -10.10 -11.25 -3.72
N ILE A 51 -10.16 -11.69 -2.47
CA ILE A 51 -9.69 -10.89 -1.32
C ILE A 51 -8.19 -10.60 -1.47
N GLY A 52 -7.40 -11.62 -1.82
CA GLY A 52 -5.96 -11.49 -2.06
C GLY A 52 -5.66 -10.53 -3.21
N LEU A 53 -6.38 -10.63 -4.33
CA LEU A 53 -6.21 -9.75 -5.48
C LEU A 53 -6.60 -8.30 -5.18
N SER A 54 -7.70 -8.10 -4.43
CA SER A 54 -8.17 -6.78 -4.01
C SER A 54 -7.12 -6.08 -3.14
N ASN A 55 -6.58 -6.78 -2.14
CA ASN A 55 -5.51 -6.24 -1.29
C ASN A 55 -4.21 -6.06 -2.08
N GLY A 56 -3.90 -6.99 -2.99
CA GLY A 56 -2.71 -6.94 -3.83
C GLY A 56 -2.66 -5.73 -4.74
N VAL A 57 -3.79 -5.34 -5.35
CA VAL A 57 -3.87 -4.13 -6.18
C VAL A 57 -3.68 -2.86 -5.35
N LEU A 58 -4.26 -2.80 -4.16
CA LEU A 58 -4.03 -1.69 -3.22
C LEU A 58 -2.55 -1.61 -2.81
N TYR A 59 -1.94 -2.74 -2.43
CA TYR A 59 -0.53 -2.80 -2.08
C TYR A 59 0.39 -2.49 -3.26
N ALA A 60 0.01 -2.88 -4.48
CA ALA A 60 0.75 -2.52 -5.69
C ALA A 60 0.77 -1.00 -5.89
N LEU A 61 -0.35 -0.31 -5.65
CA LEU A 61 -0.40 1.16 -5.75
C LEU A 61 0.45 1.83 -4.67
N ILE A 62 0.39 1.33 -3.43
CA ILE A 62 1.22 1.85 -2.33
C ILE A 62 2.72 1.61 -2.62
N ALA A 63 3.07 0.40 -3.07
CA ALA A 63 4.45 0.04 -3.40
C ALA A 63 4.97 0.88 -4.58
N LEU A 64 4.13 1.14 -5.59
CA LEU A 64 4.48 2.03 -6.69
C LEU A 64 4.78 3.44 -6.15
N GLY A 65 3.93 4.01 -5.29
CA GLY A 65 4.19 5.30 -4.65
C GLY A 65 5.53 5.33 -3.89
N TYR A 66 5.78 4.33 -3.06
CA TYR A 66 7.00 4.25 -2.26
C TYR A 66 8.27 4.11 -3.11
N THR A 67 8.23 3.26 -4.15
CA THR A 67 9.36 3.07 -5.07
C THR A 67 9.67 4.32 -5.87
N LEU A 68 8.67 5.11 -6.25
CA LEU A 68 8.88 6.40 -6.92
C LEU A 68 9.55 7.42 -6.00
N VAL A 69 9.03 7.60 -4.78
CA VAL A 69 9.60 8.57 -3.83
C VAL A 69 11.05 8.21 -3.50
N TYR A 70 11.32 6.94 -3.22
CA TYR A 70 12.68 6.46 -3.00
C TYR A 70 13.56 6.62 -4.24
N GLY A 71 13.04 6.35 -5.44
CA GLY A 71 13.80 6.48 -6.69
C GLY A 71 14.21 7.91 -7.04
N ILE A 72 13.49 8.93 -6.56
CA ILE A 72 13.81 10.35 -6.83
C ILE A 72 14.70 10.93 -5.73
N ILE A 73 14.35 10.68 -4.47
CA ILE A 73 14.96 11.36 -3.33
C ILE A 73 16.13 10.52 -2.76
N GLU A 74 16.17 9.22 -3.04
CA GLU A 74 17.14 8.25 -2.52
C GLU A 74 17.20 8.21 -0.97
N LEU A 75 16.12 8.67 -0.32
CA LEU A 75 15.96 8.68 1.13
C LEU A 75 14.87 7.71 1.55
N ILE A 76 15.12 6.97 2.64
CA ILE A 76 14.13 6.10 3.27
C ILE A 76 13.07 6.99 3.93
N ASN A 77 11.84 6.94 3.42
CA ASN A 77 10.72 7.72 3.93
C ASN A 77 9.78 6.82 4.76
N PHE A 78 9.98 6.78 6.07
CA PHE A 78 9.06 6.06 6.98
C PHE A 78 7.68 6.69 7.10
N ALA A 79 7.58 8.02 6.88
CA ALA A 79 6.34 8.77 7.01
C ALA A 79 5.31 8.46 5.90
N HIS A 80 5.69 7.73 4.84
CA HIS A 80 4.77 7.38 3.75
C HIS A 80 3.58 6.54 4.24
N GLY A 81 3.81 5.62 5.18
CA GLY A 81 2.73 4.83 5.80
C GLY A 81 1.78 5.68 6.65
N ASP A 82 2.34 6.61 7.42
CA ASP A 82 1.55 7.53 8.25
C ASP A 82 0.75 8.54 7.43
N LEU A 83 1.28 8.94 6.26
CA LEU A 83 0.55 9.76 5.31
C LEU A 83 -0.65 9.02 4.73
N PHE A 84 -0.51 7.72 4.44
CA PHE A 84 -1.64 6.88 4.02
C PHE A 84 -2.70 6.77 5.12
N MET A 85 -2.27 6.57 6.38
CA MET A 85 -3.17 6.60 7.55
C MET A 85 -3.92 7.94 7.65
N LEU A 86 -3.22 9.07 7.61
CA LEU A 86 -3.84 10.39 7.68
C LEU A 86 -4.80 10.65 6.52
N SER A 87 -4.48 10.17 5.32
CA SER A 87 -5.35 10.28 4.15
C SER A 87 -6.64 9.48 4.34
N ALA A 88 -6.55 8.27 4.92
CA ALA A 88 -7.71 7.47 5.27
C ALA A 88 -8.60 8.16 6.33
N VAL A 89 -7.98 8.69 7.40
CA VAL A 89 -8.70 9.47 8.43
C VAL A 89 -9.36 10.70 7.83
N PHE A 90 -8.65 11.46 6.99
CA PHE A 90 -9.18 12.63 6.30
C PHE A 90 -10.39 12.24 5.45
N SER A 91 -10.26 11.21 4.61
CA SER A 91 -11.34 10.76 3.72
C SER A 91 -12.59 10.35 4.50
N ALA A 92 -12.41 9.68 5.64
CA ALA A 92 -13.51 9.24 6.47
C ALA A 92 -14.22 10.41 7.18
N ASN A 93 -13.45 11.36 7.73
CA ASN A 93 -13.99 12.58 8.34
C ASN A 93 -14.69 13.46 7.30
N PHE A 94 -14.13 13.59 6.09
CA PHE A 94 -14.72 14.34 4.99
C PHE A 94 -16.12 13.81 4.68
N ILE A 95 -16.26 12.49 4.54
CA ILE A 95 -17.53 11.86 4.19
C ILE A 95 -18.56 11.94 5.33
N THR A 96 -18.14 11.59 6.55
CA THR A 96 -19.05 11.38 7.69
C THR A 96 -19.36 12.67 8.44
N ILE A 97 -18.35 13.48 8.74
CA ILE A 97 -18.51 14.68 9.58
C ILE A 97 -18.82 15.91 8.74
N TRP A 98 -18.18 16.09 7.59
CA TRP A 98 -18.36 17.33 6.82
C TRP A 98 -19.59 17.26 5.92
N PHE A 99 -19.79 16.13 5.23
CA PHE A 99 -20.92 15.96 4.31
C PHE A 99 -22.14 15.26 4.93
N HIS A 100 -22.03 14.76 6.18
CA HIS A 100 -23.12 14.09 6.91
C HIS A 100 -23.81 13.00 6.07
N LYS A 101 -23.02 12.23 5.30
CA LYS A 101 -23.55 11.16 4.44
C LYS A 101 -23.35 9.80 5.09
N ASP A 102 -24.44 9.26 5.62
CA ASP A 102 -24.49 7.92 6.20
C ASP A 102 -25.13 6.86 5.29
N SER A 103 -25.70 7.28 4.15
CA SER A 103 -26.41 6.38 3.23
C SER A 103 -25.98 6.56 1.77
N SER A 104 -26.04 5.44 1.03
CA SER A 104 -25.78 5.40 -0.40
C SER A 104 -26.93 6.04 -1.18
N GLY A 105 -26.62 6.99 -2.05
CA GLY A 105 -27.58 7.64 -2.95
C GLY A 105 -26.91 8.27 -4.17
N PRO A 106 -27.66 8.81 -5.14
CA PRO A 106 -27.09 9.40 -6.35
C PRO A 106 -26.11 10.55 -6.04
N ALA A 107 -26.43 11.38 -5.05
CA ALA A 107 -25.57 12.46 -4.56
C ALA A 107 -24.29 11.94 -3.86
N ALA A 108 -24.27 10.68 -3.40
CA ALA A 108 -23.14 10.08 -2.71
C ALA A 108 -21.95 9.84 -3.67
N TRP A 109 -22.22 9.59 -4.95
CA TRP A 109 -21.17 9.49 -5.98
C TRP A 109 -20.43 10.81 -6.20
N GLY A 110 -21.16 11.94 -6.19
CA GLY A 110 -20.57 13.27 -6.28
C GLY A 110 -19.64 13.56 -5.09
N VAL A 111 -20.09 13.25 -3.87
CA VAL A 111 -19.28 13.38 -2.65
C VAL A 111 -18.06 12.45 -2.69
N PHE A 112 -18.21 11.23 -3.20
CA PHE A 112 -17.08 10.29 -3.35
C PHE A 112 -16.00 10.84 -4.28
N LEU A 113 -16.37 11.36 -5.47
CA LEU A 113 -15.42 11.95 -6.41
C LEU A 113 -14.76 13.21 -5.84
N MET A 114 -15.54 14.07 -5.16
CA MET A 114 -15.00 15.25 -4.50
C MET A 114 -14.03 14.89 -3.37
N CYS A 115 -14.35 13.85 -2.59
CA CYS A 115 -13.49 13.31 -1.54
C CYS A 115 -12.17 12.81 -2.14
N LEU A 116 -12.24 12.03 -3.23
CA LEU A 116 -11.06 11.49 -3.91
C LEU A 116 -10.10 12.62 -4.31
N VAL A 117 -10.60 13.65 -4.99
CA VAL A 117 -9.76 14.80 -5.42
C VAL A 117 -9.22 15.57 -4.21
N THR A 118 -10.08 15.86 -3.23
CA THR A 118 -9.68 16.66 -2.05
C THR A 118 -8.63 15.93 -1.21
N VAL A 119 -8.76 14.63 -1.01
CA VAL A 119 -7.79 13.80 -0.29
C VAL A 119 -6.45 13.77 -1.04
N MET A 120 -6.47 13.63 -2.37
CA MET A 120 -5.24 13.67 -3.17
C MET A 120 -4.50 15.00 -3.01
N ILE A 121 -5.23 16.13 -3.05
CA ILE A 121 -4.65 17.46 -2.86
C ILE A 121 -4.12 17.62 -1.43
N ALA A 122 -4.87 17.19 -0.42
CA ALA A 122 -4.47 17.27 0.98
C ALA A 122 -3.19 16.46 1.25
N ALA A 123 -3.16 15.20 0.80
CA ALA A 123 -2.00 14.32 0.94
C ALA A 123 -0.77 14.88 0.20
N ALA A 124 -0.95 15.38 -1.02
CA ALA A 124 0.13 16.03 -1.78
C ALA A 124 0.66 17.27 -1.05
N SER A 125 -0.23 18.10 -0.49
CA SER A 125 0.14 19.30 0.24
C SER A 125 0.96 18.98 1.49
N ILE A 126 0.55 17.96 2.25
CA ILE A 126 1.30 17.49 3.43
C ILE A 126 2.68 16.96 3.01
N ASN A 127 2.73 16.14 1.95
CA ASN A 127 4.01 15.57 1.48
C ASN A 127 4.98 16.65 0.97
N VAL A 128 4.48 17.64 0.23
CA VAL A 128 5.27 18.81 -0.20
C VAL A 128 5.74 19.63 1.01
N GLY A 129 4.90 19.77 2.03
CA GLY A 129 5.28 20.38 3.31
C GLY A 129 6.45 19.65 3.98
N ILE A 130 6.33 18.33 4.14
CA ILE A 130 7.38 17.48 4.72
C ILE A 130 8.68 17.60 3.91
N GLU A 131 8.60 17.51 2.59
CA GLU A 131 9.78 17.64 1.75
C GLU A 131 10.43 19.01 1.95
N ARG A 132 9.66 20.10 1.93
CA ARG A 132 10.19 21.46 2.00
C ARG A 132 10.80 21.80 3.37
N PHE A 133 10.14 21.38 4.45
CA PHE A 133 10.54 21.77 5.81
C PHE A 133 11.52 20.78 6.45
N ALA A 134 11.40 19.49 6.16
CA ALA A 134 12.28 18.46 6.70
C ALA A 134 13.35 18.06 5.68
N TYR A 135 12.98 17.28 4.66
CA TYR A 135 13.97 16.54 3.86
C TYR A 135 14.88 17.42 3.00
N ARG A 136 14.35 18.49 2.39
CA ARG A 136 15.11 19.37 1.50
C ARG A 136 16.30 20.04 2.21
N ARG A 137 16.15 20.36 3.49
CA ARG A 137 17.21 20.99 4.31
C ARG A 137 18.35 20.02 4.64
N LEU A 138 18.05 18.73 4.68
CA LEU A 138 18.98 17.68 5.10
C LEU A 138 19.65 16.95 3.93
N ARG A 139 19.42 17.37 2.68
CA ARG A 139 20.02 16.75 1.48
C ARG A 139 21.56 16.74 1.49
N ARG A 140 22.20 17.69 2.18
CA ARG A 140 23.67 17.78 2.31
C ARG A 140 24.20 17.23 3.64
N ALA A 141 23.32 16.75 4.51
CA ALA A 141 23.69 16.24 5.82
C ALA A 141 24.15 14.76 5.74
N PRO A 142 24.84 14.24 6.77
CA PRO A 142 25.19 12.82 6.83
C PRO A 142 23.95 11.92 6.71
N LYS A 143 24.09 10.75 6.08
CA LYS A 143 22.97 9.84 5.75
C LYS A 143 22.09 9.42 6.94
N LEU A 144 22.61 9.49 8.17
CA LEU A 144 21.85 9.20 9.39
C LEU A 144 20.85 10.31 9.75
N ALA A 145 21.15 11.57 9.43
CA ALA A 145 20.30 12.70 9.81
C ALA A 145 18.93 12.70 9.08
N PRO A 146 18.85 12.44 7.75
CA PRO A 146 17.57 12.24 7.08
C PRO A 146 16.74 11.07 7.65
N LEU A 147 17.38 9.97 8.06
CA LEU A 147 16.70 8.81 8.63
C LEU A 147 16.03 9.16 9.97
N ILE A 148 16.78 9.80 10.88
CA ILE A 148 16.24 10.26 12.18
C ILE A 148 15.10 11.25 11.96
N THR A 149 15.25 12.15 10.99
CA THR A 149 14.20 13.11 10.64
C THR A 149 12.96 12.42 10.07
N ALA A 150 13.12 11.39 9.24
CA ALA A 150 12.00 10.63 8.71
C ALA A 150 11.21 9.93 9.82
N VAL A 151 11.89 9.35 10.81
CA VAL A 151 11.25 8.79 12.02
C VAL A 151 10.55 9.88 12.82
N GLY A 152 11.19 11.03 13.01
CA GLY A 152 10.59 12.16 13.72
C GLY A 152 9.29 12.65 13.06
N VAL A 153 9.30 12.80 11.73
CA VAL A 153 8.11 13.19 10.96
C VAL A 153 7.02 12.12 11.07
N SER A 154 7.38 10.84 10.98
CA SER A 154 6.45 9.71 11.16
C SER A 154 5.71 9.81 12.50
N PHE A 155 6.42 10.04 13.61
CA PHE A 155 5.78 10.25 14.91
C PHE A 155 4.87 11.49 14.93
N VAL A 156 5.29 12.61 14.35
CA VAL A 156 4.43 13.80 14.28
C VAL A 156 3.13 13.50 13.55
N LEU A 157 3.18 12.84 12.38
CA LEU A 157 1.99 12.46 11.62
C LEU A 157 1.13 11.46 12.40
N GLN A 158 1.74 10.50 13.08
CA GLN A 158 1.05 9.53 13.91
C GLN A 158 0.31 10.21 15.07
N PHE A 159 0.94 11.14 15.78
CA PHE A 159 0.31 11.88 16.88
C PHE A 159 -0.78 12.83 16.39
N ILE A 160 -0.64 13.44 15.21
CA ILE A 160 -1.73 14.19 14.56
C ILE A 160 -2.91 13.26 14.29
N GLY A 161 -2.66 12.08 13.72
CA GLY A 161 -3.69 11.08 13.45
C GLY A 161 -4.37 10.60 14.72
N LEU A 162 -3.60 10.39 15.79
CA LEU A 162 -4.12 10.01 17.11
C LEU A 162 -4.99 11.10 17.73
N ARG A 163 -4.59 12.37 17.61
CA ARG A 163 -5.37 13.50 18.11
C ARG A 163 -6.66 13.69 17.32
N TRP A 164 -6.61 13.46 16.01
CA TRP A 164 -7.76 13.62 15.13
C TRP A 164 -8.75 12.46 15.27
N ASN A 165 -8.27 11.22 15.18
CA ASN A 165 -9.12 10.04 15.15
C ASN A 165 -9.32 9.36 16.52
N GLY A 166 -8.43 9.59 17.48
CA GLY A 166 -8.35 8.81 18.71
C GLY A 166 -7.57 7.51 18.55
N SER A 167 -7.33 6.82 19.67
CA SER A 167 -6.55 5.57 19.74
C SER A 167 -7.37 4.30 19.46
N GLY A 168 -8.69 4.38 19.52
CA GLY A 168 -9.58 3.23 19.35
C GLY A 168 -9.84 2.87 17.89
N PRO A 169 -10.05 1.58 17.57
CA PRO A 169 -10.51 1.18 16.25
C PRO A 169 -11.90 1.78 15.98
N LYS A 170 -12.06 2.42 14.82
CA LYS A 170 -13.32 3.02 14.39
C LYS A 170 -13.79 2.40 13.08
N THR A 171 -15.06 2.03 13.05
CA THR A 171 -15.76 1.68 11.81
C THR A 171 -16.42 2.93 11.27
N TRP A 172 -16.13 3.25 10.01
CA TRP A 172 -16.67 4.43 9.36
C TRP A 172 -17.81 4.04 8.41
N ASN A 173 -18.87 4.84 8.42
CA ASN A 173 -19.94 4.70 7.44
C ASN A 173 -19.39 5.04 6.05
N SER A 174 -19.86 4.30 5.05
CA SER A 174 -19.41 4.45 3.67
C SER A 174 -20.53 5.04 2.82
N VAL A 175 -20.18 6.00 1.97
CA VAL A 175 -21.06 6.50 0.89
C VAL A 175 -21.25 5.48 -0.23
N LEU A 176 -20.44 4.42 -0.24
CA LEU A 176 -20.51 3.37 -1.26
C LEU A 176 -21.72 2.46 -1.00
N PRO A 177 -22.35 1.90 -2.05
CA PRO A 177 -23.46 0.97 -1.90
C PRO A 177 -23.06 -0.26 -1.06
N ALA A 178 -23.80 -0.54 0.02
CA ALA A 178 -23.49 -1.61 0.98
C ALA A 178 -23.86 -3.03 0.50
N GLY A 179 -23.96 -3.25 -0.81
CA GLY A 179 -24.35 -4.53 -1.40
C GLY A 179 -23.19 -5.45 -1.75
N LYS A 180 -23.53 -6.71 -2.05
CA LYS A 180 -22.62 -7.74 -2.53
C LYS A 180 -23.24 -8.49 -3.69
N ILE A 181 -22.43 -8.82 -4.69
CA ILE A 181 -22.81 -9.75 -5.74
C ILE A 181 -22.40 -11.15 -5.27
N THR A 182 -23.36 -12.06 -5.16
CA THR A 182 -23.10 -13.46 -4.84
C THR A 182 -23.17 -14.28 -6.12
N PHE A 183 -22.05 -14.88 -6.52
CA PHE A 183 -21.99 -15.79 -7.66
C PHE A 183 -21.46 -17.14 -7.20
N SER A 184 -22.27 -18.20 -7.33
CA SER A 184 -21.86 -19.59 -7.02
C SER A 184 -21.16 -19.77 -5.66
N GLY A 185 -21.67 -19.11 -4.61
CA GLY A 185 -21.11 -19.17 -3.25
C GLY A 185 -19.95 -18.19 -2.97
N VAL A 186 -19.49 -17.44 -3.96
CA VAL A 186 -18.51 -16.35 -3.83
C VAL A 186 -19.24 -15.03 -3.63
N SER A 187 -18.90 -14.29 -2.57
CA SER A 187 -19.50 -12.99 -2.23
C SER A 187 -18.50 -11.87 -2.52
N ILE A 188 -18.76 -11.08 -3.56
CA ILE A 188 -17.93 -9.92 -3.92
C ILE A 188 -18.65 -8.64 -3.49
N PRO A 189 -18.15 -7.91 -2.48
CA PRO A 189 -18.75 -6.64 -2.09
C PRO A 189 -18.50 -5.58 -3.16
N TYR A 190 -19.44 -4.65 -3.35
CA TYR A 190 -19.28 -3.57 -4.34
C TYR A 190 -18.05 -2.70 -4.07
N THR A 191 -17.64 -2.57 -2.80
CA THR A 191 -16.42 -1.86 -2.40
C THR A 191 -15.15 -2.45 -3.02
N THR A 192 -15.08 -3.78 -3.19
CA THR A 192 -13.95 -4.45 -3.87
C THR A 192 -13.93 -4.10 -5.35
N ILE A 193 -15.08 -4.12 -6.03
CA ILE A 193 -15.18 -3.77 -7.45
C ILE A 193 -14.77 -2.30 -7.67
N ILE A 194 -15.30 -1.39 -6.84
CA ILE A 194 -14.97 0.03 -6.94
C ILE A 194 -13.49 0.27 -6.64
N SER A 195 -12.90 -0.46 -5.68
CA SER A 195 -11.46 -0.42 -5.41
C SER A 195 -10.64 -0.80 -6.65
N PHE A 196 -11.02 -1.85 -7.39
CA PHE A 196 -10.35 -2.19 -8.65
C PHE A 196 -10.52 -1.11 -9.71
N VAL A 197 -11.74 -0.61 -9.91
CA VAL A 197 -12.06 0.42 -10.90
C VAL A 197 -11.32 1.73 -10.63
N VAL A 198 -11.04 2.07 -9.38
CA VAL A 198 -10.27 3.27 -9.02
C VAL A 198 -8.76 3.01 -9.08
N THR A 199 -8.31 1.91 -8.48
CA THR A 199 -6.87 1.65 -8.26
C THR A 199 -6.15 1.26 -9.55
N ILE A 200 -6.76 0.45 -10.43
CA ILE A 200 -6.11 0.01 -11.67
C ILE A 200 -5.85 1.20 -12.62
N PRO A 201 -6.81 2.10 -12.91
CA PRO A 201 -6.53 3.30 -13.69
C PRO A 201 -5.48 4.21 -13.05
N LEU A 202 -5.50 4.39 -11.73
CA LEU A 202 -4.49 5.18 -11.01
C LEU A 202 -3.08 4.57 -11.14
N LEU A 203 -2.97 3.26 -11.01
CA LEU A 203 -1.73 2.50 -11.23
C LEU A 203 -1.19 2.70 -12.65
N LEU A 204 -2.05 2.50 -13.65
CA LEU A 204 -1.69 2.66 -15.06
C LEU A 204 -1.30 4.11 -15.37
N LEU A 205 -2.07 5.07 -14.86
CA LEU A 205 -1.81 6.50 -15.02
C LEU A 205 -0.46 6.89 -14.41
N MET A 206 -0.19 6.49 -13.17
CA MET A 206 1.09 6.78 -12.50
C MET A 206 2.27 6.15 -13.22
N SER A 207 2.15 4.88 -13.61
CA SER A 207 3.20 4.18 -14.37
C SER A 207 3.45 4.87 -15.72
N TRP A 208 2.39 5.27 -16.42
CA TRP A 208 2.48 6.01 -17.68
C TRP A 208 3.12 7.39 -17.50
N ILE A 209 2.74 8.13 -16.46
CA ILE A 209 3.34 9.44 -16.14
C ILE A 209 4.85 9.29 -15.95
N VAL A 210 5.28 8.34 -15.14
CA VAL A 210 6.71 8.17 -14.81
C VAL A 210 7.53 7.68 -16.00
N THR A 211 6.99 6.76 -16.80
CA THR A 211 7.74 6.15 -17.91
C THR A 211 7.73 6.99 -19.18
N ARG A 212 6.62 7.70 -19.45
CA ARG A 212 6.39 8.33 -20.75
C ARG A 212 6.47 9.86 -20.73
N THR A 213 6.21 10.52 -19.61
CA THR A 213 6.18 12.01 -19.56
C THR A 213 7.56 12.61 -19.36
N ARG A 214 7.71 13.89 -19.77
CA ARG A 214 8.95 14.66 -19.61
C ARG A 214 9.34 14.82 -18.13
N GLN A 215 8.36 15.00 -17.24
CA GLN A 215 8.59 15.07 -15.80
C GLN A 215 9.12 13.74 -15.27
N GLY A 216 8.51 12.62 -15.64
CA GLY A 216 8.97 11.28 -15.27
C GLY A 216 10.39 10.96 -15.76
N LYS A 217 10.75 11.40 -16.98
CA LYS A 217 12.13 11.26 -17.49
C LYS A 217 13.13 12.10 -16.68
N ALA A 218 12.77 13.33 -16.32
CA ALA A 218 13.62 14.20 -15.50
C ALA A 218 13.80 13.70 -14.05
N MET A 219 12.86 12.89 -13.55
CA MET A 219 12.95 12.25 -12.24
C MET A 219 13.86 11.01 -12.21
N ARG A 220 14.18 10.42 -13.38
CA ARG A 220 14.98 9.20 -13.52
C ARG A 220 16.40 9.44 -14.03
N ALA A 221 16.68 10.64 -14.55
CA ALA A 221 17.97 11.05 -15.09
C ALA A 221 18.78 11.80 -14.04
#